data_AF-X1SA97-F1
#
_entry.id   AF-X1SA97-F1
#
_cell.length_a   1.000
_cell.length_b   1.000
_cell.length_c   1.000
_cell.angle_alpha   90.00
_cell.angle_beta   90.00
_cell.angle_gamma   90.00
#
_symmetry.space_group_name_H-M   'P 1'
#
loop_
_entity.id
_entity.type
_entity.pdbx_description
1 polymer ?
#
loop_
_entity_poly.entity_id
_entity_poly.type
_entity_poly.pdbx_seq_one_letter_code
_entity_poly.pdbx_strand_id
1 'polypeptide(L)' 'MIKNKNILITGGAGFIGSHLVELLIKEGNFIIVLDNFNDYYEGKDANIQS' A
#
# COMPACT_ATOMS: atom_id res chain seq x y z
N MET A 1 -2.68 -4.95 -17.08
CA MET A 1 -1.71 -4.28 -16.17
C MET A 1 -2.13 -2.84 -16.01
N ILE A 2 -2.22 -2.34 -14.78
CA ILE A 2 -2.46 -0.91 -14.50
C ILE A 2 -1.10 -0.22 -14.49
N LYS A 3 -0.88 0.72 -15.41
CA LYS A 3 0.39 1.46 -15.55
C LYS A 3 0.12 2.94 -15.74
N ASN A 4 1.05 3.77 -15.27
CA ASN A 4 1.02 5.23 -15.42
C ASN A 4 -0.30 5.87 -14.97
N LYS A 5 -0.87 5.40 -13.86
CA LYS A 5 -2.09 5.97 -13.24
C LYS A 5 -1.79 6.58 -11.88
N ASN A 6 -2.69 7.46 -11.46
CA ASN A 6 -2.82 7.91 -10.07
C ASN A 6 -3.84 7.00 -9.38
N ILE A 7 -3.44 6.33 -8.30
CA ILE A 7 -4.25 5.31 -7.63
C ILE A 7 -4.35 5.64 -6.14
N LEU A 8 -5.59 5.70 -5.63
CA LEU A 8 -5.86 5.74 -4.20
C LEU A 8 -6.08 4.31 -3.70
N ILE A 9 -5.31 3.90 -2.69
CA ILE A 9 -5.45 2.59 -2.05
C ILE A 9 -5.87 2.80 -0.60
N THR A 10 -7.02 2.26 -0.22
CA THR A 10 -7.45 2.17 1.18
C THR A 10 -6.90 0.89 1.82
N GLY A 11 -6.45 0.96 3.06
CA GLY A 11 -5.85 -0.20 3.73
C GLY A 11 -4.45 -0.57 3.21
N GLY A 12 -3.77 0.36 2.53
CA GLY A 12 -2.49 0.13 1.86
C GLY A 12 -1.31 -0.13 2.81
N ALA A 13 -1.44 0.15 4.11
CA ALA A 13 -0.43 -0.19 5.12
C ALA A 13 -0.62 -1.61 5.70
N GLY A 14 -1.72 -2.29 5.36
CA GLY A 14 -1.97 -3.67 5.82
C GLY A 14 -1.12 -4.73 5.11
N PHE A 15 -1.24 -5.98 5.55
CA PHE A 15 -0.48 -7.11 4.98
C PHE A 15 -0.65 -7.24 3.46
N ILE A 16 -1.88 -7.27 2.95
CA ILE A 16 -2.13 -7.36 1.50
C ILE A 16 -1.85 -6.03 0.81
N GLY A 17 -2.23 -4.92 1.45
CA GLY A 17 -2.11 -3.58 0.89
C GLY A 17 -0.67 -3.20 0.57
N SER A 18 0.26 -3.49 1.48
CA SER A 18 1.68 -3.16 1.33
C SER A 18 2.32 -3.86 0.12
N HIS A 19 2.08 -5.16 -0.05
CA HIS A 19 2.56 -5.91 -1.21
C HIS A 19 1.94 -5.41 -2.53
N LEU A 20 0.65 -5.04 -2.52
CA LEU A 20 -0.01 -4.45 -3.68
C LEU A 20 0.58 -3.09 -4.06
N VAL A 21 0.82 -2.23 -3.06
CA VAL A 21 1.47 -0.92 -3.25
C VAL A 21 2.85 -1.11 -3.88
N GLU A 22 3.66 -2.02 -3.36
CA GLU A 22 5.00 -2.30 -3.89
C GLU A 22 4.96 -2.75 -5.37
N LEU A 23 4.06 -3.67 -5.70
CA LEU A 23 3.87 -4.14 -7.08
C LEU A 23 3.43 -3.01 -8.02
N LEU A 24 2.49 -2.16 -7.59
CA LEU A 24 1.97 -1.08 -8.44
C LEU A 24 2.97 0.07 -8.62
N ILE A 25 3.81 0.34 -7.61
CA ILE A 25 4.93 1.30 -7.74
C ILE A 25 5.93 0.80 -8.78
N LYS A 26 6.30 -0.49 -8.77
CA LYS A 26 7.21 -1.10 -9.77
C LYS A 26 6.68 -0.97 -11.20
N GLU A 27 5.37 -0.87 -11.37
CA GLU A 27 4.70 -0.65 -12.66
C GLU A 27 4.62 0.83 -13.09
N GLY A 28 5.25 1.75 -12.35
CA GLY A 28 5.33 3.18 -12.69
C GLY A 28 4.06 3.98 -12.38
N ASN A 29 3.25 3.51 -11.42
CA ASN A 29 2.08 4.23 -10.96
C ASN A 29 2.42 5.19 -9.81
N PHE A 30 1.65 6.26 -9.70
CA PHE A 30 1.66 7.15 -8.54
C PHE A 30 0.59 6.70 -7.55
N ILE A 31 1.00 6.37 -6.33
CA ILE A 31 0.13 5.77 -5.32
C ILE A 31 -0.08 6.74 -4.15
N ILE A 32 -1.32 6.91 -3.74
CA ILE A 32 -1.71 7.55 -2.48
C ILE A 32 -2.32 6.47 -1.60
N VAL A 33 -1.83 6.33 -0.36
CA VAL A 33 -2.37 5.39 0.61
C VAL A 33 -3.21 6.13 1.65
N LEU A 34 -4.42 5.63 1.88
CA LEU A 34 -5.28 6.04 2.99
C LEU A 34 -5.47 4.85 3.93
N ASP A 35 -4.93 4.93 5.14
CA ASP A 35 -5.05 3.87 6.14
C ASP A 35 -5.39 4.48 7.50
N ASN A 36 -6.17 3.75 8.30
CA ASN A 36 -6.54 4.17 9.64
C ASN A 36 -5.63 3.57 10.73
N PHE A 37 -4.62 2.77 10.34
CA PHE A 37 -3.67 2.11 11.24
C PHE A 37 -4.31 1.36 12.41
N ASN A 38 -5.53 0.84 12.22
CA ASN A 38 -6.23 0.15 13.30
C ASN A 38 -5.50 -1.15 13.70
N ASP A 39 -5.38 -1.42 14.99
CA ASP A 39 -4.58 -2.50 15.60
C ASP A 39 -5.21 -3.90 15.46
N TYR A 40 -6.12 -4.10 14.51
CA TYR A 40 -6.76 -5.41 14.28
C TYR A 40 -5.76 -6.54 13.96
N TYR A 41 -4.53 -6.18 13.57
CA TYR A 41 -3.37 -7.06 13.45
C TYR A 41 -2.14 -6.32 14.00
N GLU A 42 -1.45 -6.88 15.01
CA GLU A 42 -0.18 -6.33 15.54
C GLU A 42 0.93 -6.33 14.45
N GLY A 43 1.82 -5.34 14.46
CA GLY A 43 3.04 -5.31 13.61
C GLY A 43 2.92 -4.65 12.22
N LYS A 44 1.95 -3.76 11.98
CA LYS A 44 1.76 -3.07 10.69
C LYS A 44 2.84 -2.04 10.37
N ASP A 45 3.39 -1.43 11.40
CA ASP A 45 4.52 -0.50 11.37
C ASP A 45 5.79 -1.12 10.76
N ALA A 46 5.98 -2.43 10.91
CA ALA A 46 7.07 -3.16 10.27
C ALA A 46 6.90 -3.32 8.75
N ASN A 47 5.68 -3.20 8.21
CA ASN A 47 5.39 -3.46 6.80
C ASN A 47 5.64 -2.25 5.88
N ILE A 48 5.93 -1.07 6.45
CA ILE A 48 6.20 0.17 5.70
C ILE A 48 7.71 0.50 5.69
N GLN A 49 8.55 -0.39 6.24
CA GLN A 49 10.00 -0.21 6.18
C GLN A 49 10.53 -0.60 4.80
N SER A 50 10.51 0.39 3.91
CA SER A 50 11.33 0.44 2.69
C SER A 50 12.61 1.23 2.94
#